data_AF-A0ABC9EK26-F1
#
_entry.id   AF-A0ABC9EK26-F1
#
_cell.length_a   1.000
_cell.length_b   1.000
_cell.length_c   1.000
_cell.angle_alpha   90.00
_cell.angle_beta   90.00
_cell.angle_gamma   90.00
#
_symmetry.space_group_name_H-M   'P 1'
#
loop_
_entity.id
_entity.type
_entity.pdbx_description
1 polymer ?
#
loop_
_entity_poly.entity_id
_entity_poly.type
_entity_poly.pdbx_seq_one_letter_code
_entity_poly.pdbx_strand_id
1 'polypeptide(L)'
;MLARRLPCSPRSQRAWIPRATTGASAATDPSAQRQQHVDEEGNQISRNISNFEPSIWGDFFLTYSSPLASPTQQEMIERAEHLKERVSKTISASSSNCSLYERMELIDALERVCLDHLFKEEINVLLTEINDADISGCDLQTVALWFFLLSKHGYQVSPDVFSNFRDEQGSFAANNPMDLLSLYNAACLRPNGEIILDEAVSFTKRCLESILDNIEGPFAREVKCALEIPASRRVRIYEAKYYVSGHGEGYEVIMELAKLNFNIIQLQHQQELKIITRWWKGLELQSRLSFARDRVVECYFWVVGVYYEPSYSRGRIILTKIIDLVRAYNKEVKWREEGYVPATIEEHLHVSARSGACHLLSCTSFIGMRDIATEEAFDWVSNVPKLVKALCIILRLSDDLKSYEREKMTCHVASTIDSCMKEHGVTVEVAREKIHDMIEETWKDFNEEWLNINNRMPKELLERIFNLTRTMVFMYNQDDAYTNSVMSSRTP
;
A
#
# COMPACT_ATOMS: atom_id res chain seq x y z
N MET A 1 -3.30 -2.42 -14.64
CA MET A 1 -4.19 -1.68 -15.57
C MET A 1 -3.95 -0.16 -15.57
N LEU A 2 -3.50 0.46 -14.46
CA LEU A 2 -2.87 1.79 -14.46
C LEU A 2 -1.73 1.88 -15.51
N ALA A 3 -0.88 0.86 -15.57
CA ALA A 3 0.16 0.74 -16.62
C ALA A 3 -0.35 0.43 -18.05
N ARG A 4 -1.67 0.19 -18.26
CA ARG A 4 -2.26 0.01 -19.60
C ARG A 4 -2.94 1.30 -20.13
N ARG A 5 -3.13 2.31 -19.28
CA ARG A 5 -3.71 3.62 -19.66
C ARG A 5 -2.71 4.78 -19.60
N LEU A 6 -1.40 4.50 -19.51
CA LEU A 6 -0.36 5.49 -19.78
C LEU A 6 -0.22 5.63 -21.31
N PRO A 7 -0.44 6.82 -21.90
CA PRO A 7 -0.31 7.00 -23.35
C PRO A 7 1.15 6.82 -23.81
N CYS A 8 1.34 6.05 -24.88
CA CYS A 8 2.61 5.80 -25.57
C CYS A 8 3.14 7.03 -26.36
N SER A 9 3.26 8.20 -25.73
CA SER A 9 3.79 9.41 -26.41
C SER A 9 4.76 10.20 -25.52
N PRO A 10 5.95 10.59 -26.01
CA PRO A 10 6.90 11.43 -25.28
C PRO A 10 6.35 12.81 -24.87
N ARG A 11 5.20 13.25 -25.39
CA ARG A 11 4.58 14.54 -25.03
C ARG A 11 3.68 14.47 -23.79
N SER A 12 3.23 13.30 -23.34
CA SER A 12 2.30 13.17 -22.21
C SER A 12 2.94 12.85 -20.85
N GLN A 13 4.25 12.60 -20.78
CA GLN A 13 4.97 12.46 -19.50
C GLN A 13 5.27 13.81 -18.82
N ARG A 14 4.96 14.95 -19.45
CA ARG A 14 5.08 16.29 -18.84
C ARG A 14 3.99 16.63 -17.81
N ALA A 15 3.09 15.71 -17.49
CA ALA A 15 1.90 16.01 -16.67
C ALA A 15 1.99 15.61 -15.18
N TRP A 16 3.06 14.95 -14.71
CA TRP A 16 3.10 14.46 -13.32
C TRP A 16 4.42 14.69 -12.55
N ILE A 17 5.22 15.68 -12.97
CA ILE A 17 6.25 16.30 -12.12
C ILE A 17 5.93 17.80 -12.05
N PRO A 18 5.80 18.42 -10.87
CA PRO A 18 5.72 19.88 -10.77
C PRO A 18 6.97 20.47 -11.43
N ARG A 19 6.79 21.25 -12.50
CA ARG A 19 7.90 22.05 -13.03
C ARG A 19 8.37 22.98 -11.92
N ALA A 20 9.62 22.82 -11.48
CA ALA A 20 10.37 23.94 -10.94
C ALA A 20 10.63 24.91 -12.11
N THR A 21 9.71 25.85 -12.34
CA THR A 21 9.98 26.99 -13.21
C THR A 21 10.80 28.00 -12.42
N THR A 22 12.11 28.02 -12.64
CA THR A 22 12.90 29.24 -12.51
C THR A 22 12.40 30.24 -13.55
N GLY A 23 11.69 31.26 -13.10
CA GLY A 23 11.13 32.32 -13.94
C GLY A 23 10.02 33.04 -13.20
N ALA A 24 10.37 34.18 -12.59
CA ALA A 24 9.45 35.04 -11.88
C ALA A 24 8.29 35.49 -12.78
N SER A 25 7.07 35.03 -12.47
CA SER A 25 5.85 35.79 -12.71
C SER A 25 4.79 35.34 -11.72
N ALA A 26 4.24 36.28 -10.96
CA ALA A 26 3.13 36.06 -10.03
C ALA A 26 1.96 35.37 -10.75
N ALA A 27 1.74 34.10 -10.44
CA ALA A 27 0.60 33.33 -10.94
C ALA A 27 -0.37 33.09 -9.77
N THR A 28 -1.51 33.74 -9.87
CA THR A 28 -2.67 33.64 -8.98
C THR A 28 -3.27 32.23 -8.98
N ASP A 29 -3.55 31.75 -7.78
CA ASP A 29 -4.22 30.50 -7.39
C ASP A 29 -5.56 30.28 -8.15
N PRO A 30 -5.86 29.08 -8.70
CA PRO A 30 -7.12 28.83 -9.39
C PRO A 30 -8.28 28.66 -8.38
N SER A 31 -8.93 29.78 -8.09
CA SER A 31 -10.31 29.95 -7.59
C SER A 31 -10.92 28.78 -6.79
N ALA A 32 -10.63 28.73 -5.49
CA ALA A 32 -11.57 28.19 -4.52
C ALA A 32 -12.82 29.10 -4.49
N GLN A 33 -13.99 28.58 -4.86
CA GLN A 33 -15.25 29.31 -4.65
C GLN A 33 -15.56 29.28 -3.15
N ARG A 34 -15.55 30.45 -2.51
CA ARG A 34 -15.98 30.63 -1.11
C ARG A 34 -17.49 30.81 -1.09
N GLN A 35 -18.20 29.90 -0.44
CA GLN A 35 -19.56 30.20 0.02
C GLN A 35 -19.47 30.84 1.40
N GLN A 36 -20.05 32.02 1.54
CA GLN A 36 -20.17 32.71 2.82
C GLN A 36 -21.37 32.14 3.56
N HIS A 37 -21.14 31.55 4.73
CA HIS A 37 -22.19 31.25 5.70
C HIS A 37 -21.89 32.04 6.97
N VAL A 38 -22.94 32.69 7.49
CA VAL A 38 -22.93 33.40 8.77
C VAL A 38 -23.56 32.45 9.79
N ASP A 39 -22.88 32.19 10.90
CA ASP A 39 -23.46 31.46 12.03
C ASP A 39 -24.39 32.36 12.86
N GLU A 40 -25.10 31.79 13.83
CA GLU A 40 -26.06 32.53 14.68
C GLU A 40 -25.39 33.63 15.54
N GLU A 41 -24.06 33.67 15.59
CA GLU A 41 -23.26 34.66 16.33
C GLU A 41 -22.60 35.72 15.43
N GLY A 42 -22.79 35.66 14.11
CA GLY A 42 -22.30 36.66 13.17
C GLY A 42 -20.85 36.45 12.69
N ASN A 43 -20.23 35.31 12.98
CA ASN A 43 -18.89 34.99 12.49
C ASN A 43 -18.93 34.47 11.04
N GLN A 44 -18.00 34.97 10.22
CA GLN A 44 -17.84 34.54 8.83
C GLN A 44 -17.07 33.21 8.77
N ILE A 45 -17.79 32.10 8.54
CA ILE A 45 -17.16 30.81 8.24
C ILE A 45 -16.94 30.73 6.73
N SER A 46 -15.70 30.89 6.27
CA SER A 46 -15.36 30.68 4.86
C SER A 46 -15.20 29.17 4.60
N ARG A 47 -16.18 28.55 3.94
CA ARG A 47 -16.05 27.16 3.48
C ARG A 47 -15.24 27.13 2.18
N ASN A 48 -14.07 26.48 2.21
CA ASN A 48 -13.38 26.09 0.99
C ASN A 48 -14.10 24.88 0.39
N ILE A 49 -14.78 25.08 -0.74
CA ILE A 49 -15.32 23.98 -1.54
C ILE A 49 -14.12 23.24 -2.13
N SER A 50 -13.84 22.03 -1.64
CA SER A 50 -12.80 21.19 -2.20
C SER A 50 -13.29 20.57 -3.51
N ASN A 51 -12.72 21.00 -4.62
CA ASN A 51 -13.03 20.50 -5.96
C ASN A 51 -12.11 19.31 -6.30
N PHE A 52 -12.32 18.15 -5.66
CA PHE A 52 -11.61 16.94 -6.07
C PHE A 52 -12.34 16.25 -7.23
N GLU A 53 -11.60 15.91 -8.29
CA GLU A 53 -12.15 15.13 -9.39
C GLU A 53 -12.65 13.76 -8.90
N PRO A 54 -13.77 13.24 -9.42
CA PRO A 54 -14.24 11.89 -9.11
C PRO A 54 -13.21 10.80 -9.43
N SER A 55 -13.37 9.62 -8.84
CA SER A 55 -12.59 8.45 -9.24
C SER A 55 -12.82 8.11 -10.71
N ILE A 56 -11.74 7.90 -11.46
CA ILE A 56 -11.80 7.49 -12.88
C ILE A 56 -12.25 6.03 -13.05
N TRP A 57 -12.32 5.27 -11.96
CA TRP A 57 -12.63 3.84 -11.97
C TRP A 57 -14.12 3.54 -11.78
N GLY A 58 -14.88 4.44 -11.15
CA GLY A 58 -16.30 4.22 -10.85
C GLY A 58 -16.56 2.83 -10.26
N ASP A 59 -17.44 2.06 -10.90
CA ASP A 59 -17.81 0.69 -10.50
C ASP A 59 -17.09 -0.40 -11.29
N PHE A 60 -16.04 -0.05 -12.05
CA PHE A 60 -15.36 -0.96 -12.98
C PHE A 60 -15.00 -2.30 -12.35
N PHE A 61 -14.39 -2.31 -11.16
CA PHE A 61 -13.94 -3.56 -10.52
C PHE A 61 -15.06 -4.42 -9.93
N LEU A 62 -16.29 -3.90 -9.81
CA LEU A 62 -17.44 -4.69 -9.37
C LEU A 62 -17.96 -5.60 -10.49
N THR A 63 -17.97 -5.08 -11.71
CA THR A 63 -18.54 -5.74 -12.90
C THR A 63 -17.47 -6.39 -13.78
N TYR A 64 -16.20 -6.02 -13.60
CA TYR A 64 -15.12 -6.58 -14.38
C TYR A 64 -14.93 -8.07 -14.09
N SER A 65 -15.07 -8.86 -15.16
CA SER A 65 -14.67 -10.27 -15.20
C SER A 65 -13.49 -10.37 -16.15
N SER A 66 -12.36 -10.88 -15.64
CA SER A 66 -11.17 -11.04 -16.48
C SER A 66 -11.42 -12.12 -17.53
N PRO A 67 -11.07 -11.89 -18.81
CA PRO A 67 -11.10 -12.93 -19.85
C PRO A 67 -10.21 -14.13 -19.51
N LEU A 68 -9.27 -13.94 -18.59
CA LEU A 68 -8.34 -14.97 -18.11
C LEU A 68 -8.90 -15.78 -16.94
N ALA A 69 -10.06 -15.43 -16.37
CA ALA A 69 -10.66 -16.09 -15.22
C ALA A 69 -11.60 -17.26 -15.64
N SER A 70 -11.05 -18.36 -16.16
CA SER A 70 -11.71 -19.67 -16.38
C SER A 70 -10.64 -20.70 -16.84
N PRO A 71 -10.85 -21.86 -17.53
CA PRO A 71 -9.86 -22.95 -17.58
C PRO A 71 -8.43 -22.53 -18.00
N THR A 72 -8.31 -21.44 -18.77
CA THR A 72 -7.05 -20.72 -19.06
C THR A 72 -6.21 -20.36 -17.81
N GLN A 73 -6.81 -20.00 -16.68
CA GLN A 73 -6.08 -19.69 -15.44
C GLN A 73 -5.37 -20.92 -14.88
N GLN A 74 -6.06 -22.07 -14.86
CA GLN A 74 -5.49 -23.32 -14.35
C GLN A 74 -4.35 -23.80 -15.25
N GLU A 75 -4.56 -23.75 -16.57
CA GLU A 75 -3.51 -24.03 -17.57
C GLU A 75 -2.30 -23.10 -17.40
N MET A 76 -2.54 -21.80 -17.13
CA MET A 76 -1.46 -20.85 -16.87
C MET A 76 -0.68 -21.18 -15.60
N ILE A 77 -1.36 -21.60 -14.53
CA ILE A 77 -0.73 -22.01 -13.26
C ILE A 77 0.12 -23.27 -13.48
N GLU A 78 -0.42 -24.29 -14.13
CA GLU A 78 0.30 -25.53 -14.44
C GLU A 78 1.52 -25.28 -15.32
N ARG A 79 1.37 -24.43 -16.35
CA ARG A 79 2.49 -24.01 -17.19
C ARG A 79 3.54 -23.22 -16.41
N ALA A 80 3.12 -22.33 -15.52
CA ALA A 80 4.02 -21.56 -14.67
C ALA A 80 4.83 -22.46 -13.73
N GLU A 81 4.22 -23.47 -13.11
CA GLU A 81 4.95 -24.43 -12.26
C GLU A 81 5.98 -25.23 -13.06
N HIS A 82 5.62 -25.74 -14.25
CA HIS A 82 6.60 -26.42 -15.11
C HIS A 82 7.77 -25.51 -15.53
N LEU A 83 7.50 -24.24 -15.85
CA LEU A 83 8.54 -23.28 -16.18
C LEU A 83 9.40 -22.92 -14.96
N LYS A 84 8.78 -22.81 -13.78
CA LYS A 84 9.48 -22.56 -12.52
C LYS A 84 10.51 -23.65 -12.23
N GLU A 85 10.17 -24.92 -12.42
CA GLU A 85 11.14 -26.01 -12.28
C GLU A 85 12.31 -25.90 -13.27
N ARG A 86 12.04 -25.51 -14.52
CA ARG A 86 13.09 -25.31 -15.53
C ARG A 86 14.02 -24.15 -15.19
N VAL A 87 13.45 -23.04 -14.69
CA VAL A 87 14.23 -21.89 -14.25
C VAL A 87 15.07 -22.26 -13.02
N SER A 88 14.51 -22.96 -12.03
CA SER A 88 15.27 -23.46 -10.86
C SER A 88 16.46 -24.33 -11.26
N LYS A 89 16.29 -25.24 -12.24
CA LYS A 89 17.41 -26.03 -12.81
C LYS A 89 18.45 -25.15 -13.50
N THR A 90 18.02 -24.09 -14.19
CA THR A 90 18.92 -23.13 -14.85
C THR A 90 19.74 -22.35 -13.83
N ILE A 91 19.11 -21.89 -12.74
CA ILE A 91 19.79 -21.21 -11.63
C ILE A 91 20.83 -22.15 -11.00
N SER A 92 20.45 -23.38 -10.70
CA SER A 92 21.35 -24.38 -10.10
C SER A 92 22.54 -24.73 -10.99
N ALA A 93 22.35 -24.79 -12.32
CA ALA A 93 23.43 -25.07 -13.26
C ALA A 93 24.39 -23.87 -13.45
N SER A 94 23.95 -22.65 -13.13
CA SER A 94 24.75 -21.44 -13.36
C SER A 94 25.99 -21.35 -12.47
N SER A 95 25.97 -21.93 -11.25
CA SER A 95 27.13 -21.98 -10.35
C SER A 95 28.38 -22.59 -11.00
N SER A 96 28.21 -23.59 -11.86
CA SER A 96 29.33 -24.31 -12.50
C SER A 96 29.59 -23.91 -13.95
N ASN A 97 28.57 -23.37 -14.64
CA ASN A 97 28.60 -23.22 -16.10
C ASN A 97 28.61 -21.77 -16.57
N CYS A 98 28.42 -20.80 -15.68
CA CYS A 98 28.35 -19.38 -16.02
C CYS A 98 29.50 -18.60 -15.38
N SER A 99 29.91 -17.52 -16.03
CA SER A 99 30.81 -16.52 -15.47
C SER A 99 30.18 -15.83 -14.24
N LEU A 100 31.01 -15.14 -13.44
CA LEU A 100 30.52 -14.34 -12.32
C LEU A 100 29.49 -13.28 -12.77
N TYR A 101 29.75 -12.62 -13.90
CA TYR A 101 28.88 -11.61 -14.46
C TYR A 101 27.52 -12.19 -14.88
N GLU A 102 27.50 -13.30 -15.62
CA GLU A 102 26.25 -13.96 -16.05
C GLU A 102 25.39 -14.46 -14.86
N ARG A 103 26.04 -14.92 -13.77
CA ARG A 103 25.33 -15.28 -12.53
C ARG A 103 24.64 -14.07 -11.90
N MET A 104 25.31 -12.93 -11.87
CA MET A 104 24.74 -11.67 -11.37
C MET A 104 23.62 -11.14 -12.27
N GLU A 105 23.80 -11.19 -13.59
CA GLU A 105 22.75 -10.80 -14.56
C GLU A 105 21.51 -11.68 -14.44
N LEU A 106 21.68 -12.99 -14.18
CA LEU A 106 20.56 -13.89 -13.92
C LEU A 106 19.74 -13.45 -12.70
N ILE A 107 20.42 -13.11 -11.59
CA ILE A 107 19.74 -12.62 -10.38
C ILE A 107 19.04 -11.29 -10.66
N ASP A 108 19.73 -10.31 -11.26
CA ASP A 108 19.14 -9.01 -11.59
C ASP A 108 17.93 -9.18 -12.51
N ALA A 109 18.02 -10.04 -13.53
CA ALA A 109 16.91 -10.33 -14.43
C ALA A 109 15.69 -10.87 -13.67
N LEU A 110 15.88 -11.88 -12.80
CA LEU A 110 14.81 -12.47 -11.98
C LEU A 110 14.15 -11.43 -11.06
N GLU A 111 14.94 -10.56 -10.44
CA GLU A 111 14.43 -9.50 -9.57
C GLU A 111 13.68 -8.41 -10.34
N ARG A 112 14.21 -7.99 -11.50
CA ARG A 112 13.58 -6.97 -12.36
C ARG A 112 12.25 -7.45 -12.93
N VAL A 113 12.09 -8.75 -13.19
CA VAL A 113 10.81 -9.34 -13.59
C VAL A 113 9.92 -9.78 -12.42
N CYS A 114 10.32 -9.50 -11.17
CA CYS A 114 9.56 -9.85 -9.96
C CYS A 114 9.31 -11.36 -9.79
N LEU A 115 10.28 -12.20 -10.18
CA LEU A 115 10.25 -13.66 -9.97
C LEU A 115 11.10 -14.12 -8.78
N ASP A 116 11.90 -13.23 -8.20
CA ASP A 116 12.75 -13.45 -7.03
C ASP A 116 12.05 -14.18 -5.87
N HIS A 117 10.80 -13.83 -5.59
CA HIS A 117 10.02 -14.47 -4.54
C HIS A 117 9.76 -15.98 -4.75
N LEU A 118 9.91 -16.49 -5.98
CA LEU A 118 9.76 -17.92 -6.32
C LEU A 118 11.06 -18.72 -6.15
N PHE A 119 12.21 -18.05 -6.08
CA PHE A 119 13.54 -18.65 -6.12
C PHE A 119 14.44 -18.13 -4.99
N LYS A 120 13.87 -17.79 -3.83
CA LYS A 120 14.59 -17.14 -2.73
C LYS A 120 15.80 -17.96 -2.27
N GLU A 121 15.63 -19.27 -2.13
CA GLU A 121 16.71 -20.15 -1.65
C GLU A 121 17.82 -20.25 -2.70
N GLU A 122 17.49 -20.46 -3.96
CA GLU A 122 18.49 -20.55 -5.03
C GLU A 122 19.24 -19.22 -5.24
N ILE A 123 18.54 -18.08 -5.15
CA ILE A 123 19.16 -16.75 -5.21
C ILE A 123 20.11 -16.54 -4.01
N ASN A 124 19.71 -16.93 -2.80
CA ASN A 124 20.56 -16.79 -1.61
C ASN A 124 21.87 -17.60 -1.73
N VAL A 125 21.80 -18.82 -2.29
CA VAL A 125 22.99 -19.64 -2.56
C VAL A 125 23.92 -18.92 -3.54
N LEU A 126 23.40 -18.44 -4.67
CA LEU A 126 24.22 -17.71 -5.65
C LEU A 126 24.82 -16.42 -5.07
N LEU A 127 24.06 -15.65 -4.29
CA LEU A 127 24.58 -14.44 -3.63
C LEU A 127 25.74 -14.75 -2.69
N THR A 128 25.70 -15.88 -1.98
CA THR A 128 26.80 -16.33 -1.13
C THR A 128 28.05 -16.62 -1.98
N GLU A 129 27.90 -17.37 -3.07
CA GLU A 129 29.01 -17.65 -3.99
C GLU A 129 29.59 -16.38 -4.64
N ILE A 130 28.73 -15.41 -4.96
CA ILE A 130 29.12 -14.12 -5.55
C ILE A 130 29.87 -13.26 -4.52
N ASN A 131 29.46 -13.30 -3.25
CA ASN A 131 30.15 -12.61 -2.16
C ASN A 131 31.56 -13.15 -1.95
N ASP A 132 31.75 -14.47 -2.08
CA ASP A 132 33.04 -15.13 -1.86
C ASP A 132 33.96 -15.09 -3.10
N ALA A 133 33.47 -14.56 -4.22
CA ALA A 133 34.24 -14.51 -5.47
C ALA A 133 35.33 -13.43 -5.43
N ASP A 134 36.48 -13.73 -6.04
CA ASP A 134 37.53 -12.74 -6.28
C ASP A 134 37.13 -11.83 -7.45
N ILE A 135 36.94 -10.54 -7.15
CA ILE A 135 36.62 -9.49 -8.12
C ILE A 135 37.86 -8.73 -8.60
N SER A 136 39.06 -9.13 -8.17
CA SER A 136 40.31 -8.49 -8.56
C SER A 136 40.52 -8.60 -10.07
N GLY A 137 40.66 -7.46 -10.74
CA GLY A 137 40.84 -7.40 -12.19
C GLY A 137 39.56 -7.51 -13.03
N CYS A 138 38.39 -7.58 -12.40
CA CYS A 138 37.12 -7.43 -13.11
C CYS A 138 36.94 -6.00 -13.65
N ASP A 139 36.15 -5.86 -14.71
CA ASP A 139 35.77 -4.55 -15.26
C ASP A 139 34.79 -3.78 -14.36
N LEU A 140 34.62 -2.49 -14.66
CA LEU A 140 33.76 -1.60 -13.88
C LEU A 140 32.31 -2.06 -13.87
N GLN A 141 31.81 -2.60 -14.98
CA GLN A 141 30.44 -3.08 -15.09
C GLN A 141 30.20 -4.24 -14.12
N THR A 142 31.12 -5.21 -14.07
CA THR A 142 31.08 -6.37 -13.18
C THR A 142 31.16 -5.95 -11.72
N VAL A 143 32.13 -5.08 -11.36
CA VAL A 143 32.29 -4.61 -9.98
C VAL A 143 31.08 -3.77 -9.52
N ALA A 144 30.52 -2.94 -10.40
CA ALA A 144 29.34 -2.15 -10.08
C ALA A 144 28.10 -3.02 -9.85
N LEU A 145 27.88 -4.04 -10.69
CA LEU A 145 26.76 -4.97 -10.52
C LEU A 145 26.93 -5.83 -9.24
N TRP A 146 28.14 -6.29 -8.97
CA TRP A 146 28.50 -6.99 -7.74
C TRP A 146 28.19 -6.16 -6.50
N PHE A 147 28.67 -4.91 -6.46
CA PHE A 147 28.42 -4.00 -5.36
C PHE A 147 26.93 -3.73 -5.18
N PHE A 148 26.22 -3.47 -6.30
CA PHE A 148 24.78 -3.18 -6.28
C PHE A 148 23.97 -4.35 -5.72
N LEU A 149 24.17 -5.57 -6.21
CA LEU A 149 23.43 -6.75 -5.78
C LEU A 149 23.72 -7.08 -4.31
N LEU A 150 25.00 -7.17 -3.93
CA LEU A 150 25.37 -7.51 -2.56
C LEU A 150 24.88 -6.47 -1.55
N SER A 151 25.06 -5.17 -1.85
CA SER A 151 24.54 -4.09 -0.99
C SER A 151 23.02 -4.16 -0.83
N LYS A 152 22.30 -4.41 -1.93
CA LYS A 152 20.82 -4.53 -1.93
C LYS A 152 20.34 -5.70 -1.08
N HIS A 153 21.09 -6.79 -1.04
CA HIS A 153 20.81 -7.99 -0.24
C HIS A 153 21.38 -7.94 1.19
N GLY A 154 21.97 -6.81 1.59
CA GLY A 154 22.43 -6.56 2.96
C GLY A 154 23.83 -7.07 3.29
N TYR A 155 24.60 -7.50 2.29
CA TYR A 155 26.00 -7.83 2.46
C TYR A 155 26.83 -6.55 2.68
N GLN A 156 27.84 -6.64 3.54
CA GLN A 156 28.75 -5.54 3.84
C GLN A 156 29.88 -5.53 2.80
N VAL A 157 29.76 -4.68 1.79
CA VAL A 157 30.77 -4.51 0.73
C VAL A 157 31.39 -3.12 0.82
N SER A 158 32.73 -3.04 0.77
CA SER A 158 33.41 -1.74 0.81
C SER A 158 33.27 -1.03 -0.53
N PRO A 159 32.88 0.26 -0.57
CA PRO A 159 32.86 1.03 -1.80
C PRO A 159 34.27 1.41 -2.29
N ASP A 160 35.33 1.17 -1.49
CA ASP A 160 36.71 1.41 -1.89
C ASP A 160 37.14 0.60 -3.12
N VAL A 161 36.42 -0.48 -3.44
CA VAL A 161 36.59 -1.25 -4.70
C VAL A 161 36.51 -0.34 -5.93
N PHE A 162 35.77 0.78 -5.84
CA PHE A 162 35.65 1.74 -6.91
C PHE A 162 36.87 2.64 -7.11
N SER A 163 37.81 2.66 -6.15
CA SER A 163 39.06 3.43 -6.25
C SER A 163 39.93 2.95 -7.41
N ASN A 164 39.80 1.68 -7.79
CA ASN A 164 40.51 1.08 -8.92
C ASN A 164 40.06 1.61 -10.29
N PHE A 165 38.96 2.36 -10.34
CA PHE A 165 38.40 2.94 -11.57
C PHE A 165 38.55 4.47 -11.63
N ARG A 166 39.55 4.99 -10.90
CA ARG A 166 39.98 6.38 -11.01
C ARG A 166 41.19 6.50 -11.93
N ASP A 167 41.26 7.61 -12.66
CA ASP A 167 42.41 7.99 -13.47
C ASP A 167 43.56 8.52 -12.59
N GLU A 168 44.69 8.84 -13.24
CA GLU A 168 45.88 9.38 -12.56
C GLU A 168 45.63 10.74 -11.87
N GLN A 169 44.59 11.46 -12.28
CA GLN A 169 44.16 12.72 -11.67
C GLN A 169 43.18 12.50 -10.51
N GLY A 170 42.84 11.24 -10.20
CA GLY A 170 41.92 10.86 -9.14
C GLY A 170 40.44 10.99 -9.52
N SER A 171 40.11 11.23 -10.78
CA SER A 171 38.72 11.32 -11.26
C SER A 171 38.23 9.96 -11.75
N PHE A 172 36.93 9.68 -11.61
CA PHE A 172 36.36 8.46 -12.18
C PHE A 172 36.50 8.42 -13.70
N ALA A 173 36.82 7.24 -14.23
CA ALA A 173 36.85 6.97 -15.66
C ALA A 173 35.91 5.81 -15.99
N ALA A 174 35.23 5.91 -17.14
CA ALA A 174 34.34 4.89 -17.68
C ALA A 174 34.63 4.74 -19.18
N ASN A 175 34.69 3.51 -19.68
CA ASN A 175 35.10 3.26 -21.06
C ASN A 175 33.93 3.39 -22.04
N ASN A 176 32.71 3.20 -21.56
CA ASN A 176 31.51 3.19 -22.37
C ASN A 176 30.27 3.66 -21.57
N PRO A 177 29.14 3.94 -22.24
CA PRO A 177 27.89 4.33 -21.57
C PRO A 177 27.31 3.30 -20.58
N MET A 178 27.55 1.99 -20.77
CA MET A 178 27.07 0.95 -19.86
C MET A 178 27.78 1.02 -18.52
N ASP A 179 29.11 1.23 -18.52
CA ASP A 179 29.91 1.43 -17.32
C ASP A 179 29.36 2.59 -16.47
N LEU A 180 29.00 3.70 -17.13
CA LEU A 180 28.43 4.88 -16.47
C LEU A 180 27.08 4.54 -15.79
N LEU A 181 26.20 3.84 -16.50
CA LEU A 181 24.89 3.46 -15.97
C LEU A 181 25.00 2.47 -14.81
N SER A 182 25.88 1.47 -14.93
CA SER A 182 26.12 0.47 -13.89
C SER A 182 26.68 1.11 -12.63
N LEU A 183 27.71 1.96 -12.76
CA LEU A 183 28.29 2.69 -11.63
C LEU A 183 27.27 3.67 -11.01
N TYR A 184 26.46 4.36 -11.81
CA TYR A 184 25.41 5.25 -11.31
C TYR A 184 24.38 4.49 -10.46
N ASN A 185 23.91 3.33 -10.94
CA ASN A 185 22.93 2.51 -10.23
C ASN A 185 23.51 1.97 -8.91
N ALA A 186 24.75 1.49 -8.93
CA ALA A 186 25.47 1.01 -7.74
C ALA A 186 25.64 2.13 -6.70
N ALA A 187 26.17 3.28 -7.11
CA ALA A 187 26.46 4.39 -6.22
C ALA A 187 25.19 5.08 -5.67
N CYS A 188 24.02 4.87 -6.28
CA CYS A 188 22.75 5.36 -5.74
C CYS A 188 22.26 4.62 -4.48
N LEU A 189 22.91 3.51 -4.08
CA LEU A 189 22.68 2.81 -2.81
C LEU A 189 23.49 3.36 -1.63
N ARG A 190 24.31 4.39 -1.84
CA ARG A 190 25.23 4.93 -0.83
C ARG A 190 24.55 5.31 0.50
N PRO A 191 25.13 4.91 1.65
CA PRO A 191 24.80 5.49 2.95
C PRO A 191 25.47 6.85 3.15
N ASN A 192 25.10 7.54 4.24
CA ASN A 192 25.73 8.80 4.60
C ASN A 192 27.22 8.59 4.94
N GLY A 193 28.09 9.47 4.43
CA GLY A 193 29.53 9.46 4.71
C GLY A 193 30.40 8.81 3.63
N GLU A 194 29.80 8.16 2.63
CA GLU A 194 30.53 7.50 1.54
C GLU A 194 30.88 8.47 0.40
N ILE A 195 31.95 9.24 0.60
CA ILE A 195 32.43 10.28 -0.33
C ILE A 195 32.70 9.71 -1.73
N ILE A 196 33.29 8.52 -1.80
CA ILE A 196 33.60 7.86 -3.09
C ILE A 196 32.33 7.61 -3.92
N LEU A 197 31.21 7.26 -3.28
CA LEU A 197 29.94 7.03 -3.97
C LEU A 197 29.22 8.35 -4.30
N ASP A 198 29.36 9.38 -3.48
CA ASP A 198 28.88 10.74 -3.79
C ASP A 198 29.55 11.30 -5.05
N GLU A 199 30.86 11.13 -5.17
CA GLU A 199 31.65 11.51 -6.34
C GLU A 199 31.26 10.67 -7.56
N ALA A 200 31.07 9.35 -7.40
CA ALA A 200 30.64 8.46 -8.47
C ALA A 200 29.27 8.86 -9.03
N VAL A 201 28.28 9.15 -8.18
CA VAL A 201 26.96 9.64 -8.61
C VAL A 201 27.09 10.97 -9.35
N SER A 202 27.89 11.90 -8.83
CA SER A 202 28.07 13.22 -9.44
C SER A 202 28.77 13.15 -10.80
N PHE A 203 29.76 12.27 -10.95
CA PHE A 203 30.43 12.01 -12.22
C PHE A 203 29.49 11.35 -13.23
N THR A 204 28.95 10.19 -12.87
CA THR A 204 28.13 9.38 -13.79
C THR A 204 26.86 10.09 -14.23
N LYS A 205 26.18 10.81 -13.32
CA LYS A 205 24.98 11.58 -13.66
C LYS A 205 25.26 12.63 -14.75
N ARG A 206 26.33 13.42 -14.59
CA ARG A 206 26.72 14.44 -15.59
C ARG A 206 27.05 13.82 -16.94
N CYS A 207 27.81 12.72 -16.94
CA CYS A 207 28.19 12.04 -18.17
C CYS A 207 26.96 11.44 -18.88
N LEU A 208 26.08 10.76 -18.15
CA LEU A 208 24.83 10.19 -18.68
C LEU A 208 23.90 11.27 -19.25
N GLU A 209 23.76 12.42 -18.57
CA GLU A 209 22.99 13.56 -19.08
C GLU A 209 23.58 14.11 -20.39
N SER A 210 24.91 14.15 -20.53
CA SER A 210 25.58 14.68 -21.73
C SER A 210 25.44 13.79 -22.97
N ILE A 211 25.31 12.47 -22.78
CA ILE A 211 25.20 11.51 -23.89
C ILE A 211 23.75 11.18 -24.25
N LEU A 212 22.77 11.60 -23.43
CA LEU A 212 21.38 11.16 -23.52
C LEU A 212 20.74 11.45 -24.90
N ASP A 213 21.07 12.59 -25.50
CA ASP A 213 20.56 12.98 -26.83
C ASP A 213 21.24 12.22 -27.99
N ASN A 214 22.35 11.52 -27.71
CA ASN A 214 23.15 10.80 -28.71
C ASN A 214 22.96 9.27 -28.67
N ILE A 215 22.14 8.77 -27.76
CA ILE A 215 21.83 7.34 -27.62
C ILE A 215 20.36 7.08 -27.98
N GLU A 216 20.08 5.94 -28.60
CA GLU A 216 18.72 5.56 -29.02
C GLU A 216 18.32 4.18 -28.48
N GLY A 217 17.05 3.81 -28.68
CA GLY A 217 16.56 2.48 -28.40
C GLY A 217 16.33 2.16 -26.91
N PRO A 218 16.33 0.87 -26.53
CA PRO A 218 16.08 0.42 -25.15
C PRO A 218 17.09 0.99 -24.14
N PHE A 219 18.34 1.15 -24.54
CA PHE A 219 19.39 1.69 -23.66
C PHE A 219 19.14 3.17 -23.30
N ALA A 220 18.80 4.01 -24.27
CA ALA A 220 18.45 5.42 -24.03
C ALA A 220 17.27 5.56 -23.05
N ARG A 221 16.29 4.66 -23.17
CA ARG A 221 15.16 4.61 -22.23
C ARG A 221 15.62 4.24 -20.82
N GLU A 222 16.50 3.25 -20.67
CA GLU A 222 17.02 2.85 -19.36
C GLU A 222 17.79 3.99 -18.69
N VAL A 223 18.68 4.66 -19.43
CA VAL A 223 19.42 5.83 -18.94
C VAL A 223 18.47 6.94 -18.50
N LYS A 224 17.48 7.28 -19.34
CA LYS A 224 16.47 8.30 -19.00
C LYS A 224 15.71 7.94 -17.72
N CYS A 225 15.25 6.70 -17.60
CA CYS A 225 14.51 6.26 -16.41
C CYS A 225 15.40 6.31 -15.15
N ALA A 226 16.66 5.90 -15.24
CA ALA A 226 17.60 5.94 -14.11
C ALA A 226 17.92 7.37 -13.65
N LEU A 227 18.04 8.31 -14.59
CA LEU A 227 18.24 9.74 -14.27
C LEU A 227 17.02 10.39 -13.63
N GLU A 228 15.81 9.94 -13.98
CA GLU A 228 14.56 10.40 -13.36
C GLU A 228 14.39 9.83 -11.95
N ILE A 229 14.50 8.50 -11.81
CA ILE A 229 14.47 7.78 -10.54
C ILE A 229 15.51 6.66 -10.59
N PRO A 230 16.56 6.70 -9.74
CA PRO A 230 17.59 5.67 -9.70
C PRO A 230 17.03 4.25 -9.55
N ALA A 231 17.68 3.26 -10.15
CA ALA A 231 17.20 1.88 -10.16
C ALA A 231 16.86 1.33 -8.75
N SER A 232 17.67 1.65 -7.75
CA SER A 232 17.46 1.26 -6.34
C SER A 232 16.21 1.86 -5.69
N ARG A 233 15.62 2.89 -6.29
CA ARG A 233 14.49 3.66 -5.73
C ARG A 233 13.18 3.45 -6.52
N ARG A 234 13.24 2.71 -7.62
CA ARG A 234 12.06 2.42 -8.46
C ARG A 234 11.23 1.30 -7.85
N VAL A 235 9.91 1.38 -8.00
CA VAL A 235 8.98 0.33 -7.53
C VAL A 235 8.98 -0.84 -8.52
N ARG A 236 9.56 -1.97 -8.10
CA ARG A 236 9.87 -3.13 -8.96
C ARG A 236 8.68 -3.62 -9.81
N ILE A 237 7.52 -3.84 -9.19
CA ILE A 237 6.34 -4.38 -9.89
C ILE A 237 5.79 -3.45 -10.98
N TYR A 238 6.04 -2.14 -10.89
CA TYR A 238 5.64 -1.19 -11.93
C TYR A 238 6.60 -1.22 -13.13
N GLU A 239 7.88 -1.48 -12.87
CA GLU A 239 8.94 -1.57 -13.87
C GLU A 239 8.94 -2.91 -14.62
N ALA A 240 8.59 -4.00 -13.94
CA ALA A 240 8.65 -5.37 -14.47
C ALA A 240 7.97 -5.53 -15.83
N LYS A 241 6.83 -4.85 -16.03
CA LYS A 241 6.10 -4.89 -17.31
C LYS A 241 6.93 -4.34 -18.48
N TYR A 242 7.72 -3.29 -18.27
CA TYR A 242 8.54 -2.69 -19.32
C TYR A 242 9.75 -3.57 -19.61
N TYR A 243 10.36 -4.15 -18.59
CA TYR A 243 11.52 -5.02 -18.74
C TYR A 243 11.19 -6.27 -19.56
N VAL A 244 10.10 -6.97 -19.23
CA VAL A 244 9.59 -8.16 -19.96
C VAL A 244 9.28 -7.89 -21.43
N SER A 245 8.96 -6.64 -21.78
CA SER A 245 8.62 -6.25 -23.16
C SER A 245 9.83 -5.85 -24.02
N GLY A 246 10.99 -5.59 -23.40
CA GLY A 246 12.17 -5.02 -24.07
C GLY A 246 13.43 -5.89 -24.04
N HIS A 247 13.45 -6.96 -23.23
CA HIS A 247 14.61 -7.84 -23.06
C HIS A 247 14.15 -9.30 -23.14
N GLY A 248 14.83 -10.14 -23.92
CA GLY A 248 14.38 -11.52 -24.11
C GLY A 248 15.33 -12.46 -24.85
N GLU A 249 16.40 -11.98 -25.46
CA GLU A 249 17.42 -12.86 -26.05
C GLU A 249 18.19 -13.56 -24.93
N GLY A 250 18.20 -14.90 -24.92
CA GLY A 250 18.95 -15.72 -23.96
C GLY A 250 18.22 -16.03 -22.64
N TYR A 251 17.07 -15.40 -22.38
CA TYR A 251 16.26 -15.61 -21.17
C TYR A 251 14.80 -15.93 -21.46
N GLU A 252 14.51 -16.57 -22.60
CA GLU A 252 13.15 -16.78 -23.12
C GLU A 252 12.26 -17.52 -22.12
N VAL A 253 12.80 -18.53 -21.43
CA VAL A 253 12.07 -19.33 -20.42
C VAL A 253 11.69 -18.47 -19.20
N ILE A 254 12.60 -17.59 -18.76
CA ILE A 254 12.36 -16.65 -17.66
C ILE A 254 11.30 -15.62 -18.09
N MET A 255 11.39 -15.10 -19.32
CA MET A 255 10.41 -14.14 -19.82
C MET A 255 9.02 -14.75 -20.02
N GLU A 256 8.93 -16.02 -20.41
CA GLU A 256 7.66 -16.76 -20.47
C GLU A 256 7.06 -16.91 -19.06
N LEU A 257 7.86 -17.36 -18.09
CA LEU A 257 7.44 -17.48 -16.69
C LEU A 257 7.01 -16.12 -16.12
N ALA A 258 7.77 -15.06 -16.39
CA ALA A 258 7.45 -13.70 -15.93
C ALA A 258 6.09 -13.22 -16.44
N LYS A 259 5.77 -13.46 -17.73
CA LYS A 259 4.48 -13.10 -18.32
C LYS A 259 3.33 -13.85 -17.65
N LEU A 260 3.48 -15.16 -17.46
CA LEU A 260 2.46 -15.99 -16.81
C LEU A 260 2.26 -15.58 -15.36
N ASN A 261 3.34 -15.47 -14.59
CA ASN A 261 3.31 -15.07 -13.19
C ASN A 261 2.68 -13.67 -13.00
N PHE A 262 3.04 -12.70 -13.84
CA PHE A 262 2.45 -11.36 -13.81
C PHE A 262 0.93 -11.41 -14.05
N ASN A 263 0.46 -12.25 -14.97
CA ASN A 263 -0.97 -12.38 -15.24
C ASN A 263 -1.71 -13.11 -14.10
N ILE A 264 -1.10 -14.14 -13.50
CA ILE A 264 -1.65 -14.84 -12.33
C ILE A 264 -1.79 -13.87 -11.14
N ILE A 265 -0.73 -13.13 -10.81
CA ILE A 265 -0.75 -12.09 -9.77
C ILE A 265 -1.79 -11.00 -10.10
N GLN A 266 -1.90 -10.60 -11.36
CA GLN A 266 -2.88 -9.60 -11.78
C GLN A 266 -4.33 -10.07 -11.56
N LEU A 267 -4.63 -11.34 -11.81
CA LEU A 267 -5.96 -11.91 -11.53
C LEU A 267 -6.30 -11.82 -10.05
N GLN A 268 -5.34 -12.18 -9.19
CA GLN A 268 -5.49 -12.06 -7.75
C GLN A 268 -5.73 -10.60 -7.32
N HIS A 269 -4.92 -9.67 -7.81
CA HIS A 269 -5.10 -8.24 -7.52
C HIS A 269 -6.46 -7.69 -7.99
N GLN A 270 -7.01 -8.21 -9.09
CA GLN A 270 -8.34 -7.82 -9.57
C GLN A 270 -9.45 -8.34 -8.65
N GLN A 271 -9.30 -9.55 -8.11
CA GLN A 271 -10.23 -10.11 -7.12
C GLN A 271 -10.17 -9.31 -5.81
N GLU A 272 -8.98 -8.97 -5.33
CA GLU A 272 -8.79 -8.09 -4.16
C GLU A 272 -9.42 -6.72 -4.38
N LEU A 273 -9.21 -6.10 -5.54
CA LEU A 273 -9.85 -4.82 -5.90
C LEU A 273 -11.38 -4.92 -5.96
N LYS A 274 -11.94 -6.05 -6.38
CA LYS A 274 -13.40 -6.27 -6.35
C LYS A 274 -13.93 -6.29 -4.92
N ILE A 275 -13.25 -6.98 -4.01
CA ILE A 275 -13.58 -7.03 -2.58
C ILE A 275 -13.52 -5.61 -1.99
N ILE A 276 -12.41 -4.91 -2.22
CA ILE A 276 -12.18 -3.55 -1.71
C ILE A 276 -13.19 -2.57 -2.29
N THR A 277 -13.49 -2.65 -3.58
CA THR A 277 -14.47 -1.74 -4.21
C THR A 277 -15.87 -2.01 -3.70
N ARG A 278 -16.25 -3.29 -3.48
CA ARG A 278 -17.57 -3.64 -2.92
C ARG A 278 -17.69 -3.09 -1.51
N TRP A 279 -16.69 -3.33 -0.68
CA TRP A 279 -16.60 -2.77 0.66
C TRP A 279 -16.71 -1.25 0.62
N TRP A 280 -15.87 -0.57 -0.17
CA TRP A 280 -15.83 0.89 -0.34
C TRP A 280 -17.19 1.49 -0.75
N LYS A 281 -17.89 0.83 -1.67
CA LYS A 281 -19.21 1.28 -2.13
C LYS A 281 -20.29 1.07 -1.10
N GLY A 282 -20.26 -0.07 -0.39
CA GLY A 282 -21.10 -0.29 0.79
C GLY A 282 -20.85 0.71 1.90
N LEU A 283 -19.72 1.45 1.85
CA LEU A 283 -19.48 2.53 2.78
C LEU A 283 -20.24 3.82 2.44
N GLU A 284 -20.81 4.00 1.24
CA GLU A 284 -21.54 5.23 0.84
C GLU A 284 -20.82 6.56 1.15
N LEU A 285 -19.49 6.56 1.21
CA LEU A 285 -18.71 7.72 1.66
C LEU A 285 -18.72 8.87 0.65
N GLN A 286 -18.88 8.59 -0.64
CA GLN A 286 -18.79 9.62 -1.67
C GLN A 286 -19.91 10.67 -1.57
N SER A 287 -21.11 10.28 -1.15
CA SER A 287 -22.24 11.20 -0.95
C SER A 287 -22.11 12.01 0.34
N ARG A 288 -21.43 11.49 1.36
CA ARG A 288 -21.36 12.08 2.72
C ARG A 288 -20.01 12.77 3.04
N LEU A 289 -18.94 12.39 2.34
CA LEU A 289 -17.57 12.92 2.44
C LEU A 289 -17.13 13.56 1.12
N SER A 290 -17.95 14.41 0.53
CA SER A 290 -17.65 15.11 -0.73
C SER A 290 -16.33 15.89 -0.70
N PHE A 291 -15.84 16.23 0.50
CA PHE A 291 -14.56 16.92 0.67
C PHE A 291 -13.32 16.02 0.64
N ALA A 292 -13.48 14.70 0.68
CA ALA A 292 -12.37 13.75 0.70
C ALA A 292 -12.18 13.12 -0.70
N ARG A 293 -10.94 13.05 -1.19
CA ARG A 293 -10.57 12.47 -2.50
C ARG A 293 -11.06 11.03 -2.65
N ASP A 294 -11.95 10.69 -3.57
CA ASP A 294 -12.35 9.29 -3.80
C ASP A 294 -11.26 8.53 -4.58
N ARG A 295 -10.38 7.80 -3.88
CA ARG A 295 -9.13 7.26 -4.44
C ARG A 295 -8.76 5.87 -3.90
N VAL A 296 -9.76 5.03 -3.60
CA VAL A 296 -9.51 3.70 -3.00
C VAL A 296 -8.66 2.79 -3.89
N VAL A 297 -8.82 2.89 -5.22
CA VAL A 297 -8.05 2.10 -6.19
C VAL A 297 -6.59 2.54 -6.23
N GLU A 298 -6.33 3.86 -6.15
CA GLU A 298 -4.97 4.40 -6.08
C GLU A 298 -4.30 4.03 -4.75
N CYS A 299 -5.06 4.03 -3.64
CA CYS A 299 -4.55 3.57 -2.34
C CYS A 299 -4.15 2.10 -2.40
N TYR A 300 -4.99 1.24 -2.98
CA TYR A 300 -4.64 -0.15 -3.22
C TYR A 300 -3.41 -0.29 -4.14
N PHE A 301 -3.31 0.54 -5.18
CA PHE A 301 -2.15 0.54 -6.08
C PHE A 301 -0.84 0.85 -5.34
N TRP A 302 -0.82 1.81 -4.41
CA TRP A 302 0.33 2.08 -3.55
C TRP A 302 0.72 0.84 -2.75
N VAL A 303 -0.27 0.15 -2.20
CA VAL A 303 -0.07 -1.04 -1.38
C VAL A 303 0.47 -2.23 -2.20
N VAL A 304 0.09 -2.37 -3.47
CA VAL A 304 0.73 -3.33 -4.41
C VAL A 304 2.21 -3.01 -4.62
N GLY A 305 2.60 -1.74 -4.58
CA GLY A 305 4.01 -1.35 -4.62
C GLY A 305 4.81 -1.76 -3.38
N VAL A 306 4.12 -1.91 -2.23
CA VAL A 306 4.72 -2.39 -0.97
C VAL A 306 4.83 -3.92 -0.98
N TYR A 307 3.76 -4.62 -1.33
CA TYR A 307 3.69 -6.09 -1.39
C TYR A 307 3.02 -6.53 -2.69
N TYR A 308 3.78 -7.00 -3.68
CA TYR A 308 3.21 -7.53 -4.92
C TYR A 308 3.04 -9.04 -4.91
N GLU A 309 3.67 -9.73 -3.97
CA GLU A 309 3.73 -11.18 -3.93
C GLU A 309 2.37 -11.79 -3.54
N PRO A 310 1.97 -12.93 -4.14
CA PRO A 310 0.68 -13.57 -3.84
C PRO A 310 0.42 -13.82 -2.36
N SER A 311 1.47 -14.17 -1.60
CA SER A 311 1.40 -14.53 -0.18
C SER A 311 0.93 -13.39 0.73
N TYR A 312 0.99 -12.14 0.26
CA TYR A 312 0.65 -10.95 1.05
C TYR A 312 -0.72 -10.36 0.75
N SER A 313 -1.61 -11.11 0.10
CA SER A 313 -2.99 -10.69 -0.22
C SER A 313 -3.72 -10.08 0.99
N ARG A 314 -3.68 -10.76 2.13
CA ARG A 314 -4.30 -10.30 3.39
C ARG A 314 -3.72 -8.96 3.84
N GLY A 315 -2.39 -8.83 3.77
CA GLY A 315 -1.69 -7.58 4.10
C GLY A 315 -2.12 -6.44 3.20
N ARG A 316 -2.30 -6.69 1.89
CA ARG A 316 -2.75 -5.67 0.94
C ARG A 316 -4.16 -5.16 1.23
N ILE A 317 -5.09 -6.07 1.51
CA ILE A 317 -6.48 -5.71 1.85
C ILE A 317 -6.51 -4.90 3.15
N ILE A 318 -5.83 -5.37 4.21
CA ILE A 318 -5.82 -4.70 5.51
C ILE A 318 -5.18 -3.31 5.42
N LEU A 319 -4.01 -3.19 4.79
CA LEU A 319 -3.31 -1.92 4.67
C LEU A 319 -4.12 -0.89 3.86
N THR A 320 -4.83 -1.34 2.82
CA THR A 320 -5.74 -0.47 2.06
C THR A 320 -6.88 0.07 2.93
N LYS A 321 -7.41 -0.74 3.85
CA LYS A 321 -8.47 -0.31 4.77
C LYS A 321 -7.98 0.59 5.89
N ILE A 322 -6.73 0.43 6.34
CA ILE A 322 -6.10 1.37 7.28
C ILE A 322 -6.09 2.78 6.71
N ILE A 323 -5.86 2.93 5.40
CA ILE A 323 -5.92 4.25 4.75
C ILE A 323 -7.32 4.88 4.86
N ASP A 324 -8.39 4.08 4.88
CA ASP A 324 -9.76 4.58 5.11
C ASP A 324 -10.03 4.96 6.56
N LEU A 325 -9.48 4.24 7.54
CA LEU A 325 -9.57 4.64 8.95
C LEU A 325 -9.09 6.09 9.15
N VAL A 326 -7.98 6.45 8.50
CA VAL A 326 -7.44 7.83 8.52
C VAL A 326 -8.42 8.82 7.89
N ARG A 327 -9.23 8.41 6.91
CA ARG A 327 -10.27 9.28 6.32
C ARG A 327 -11.45 9.49 7.26
N ALA A 328 -11.86 8.45 8.00
CA ALA A 328 -12.87 8.58 9.03
C ALA A 328 -12.42 9.57 10.12
N TYR A 329 -11.16 9.47 10.60
CA TYR A 329 -10.59 10.47 11.52
C TYR A 329 -10.56 11.88 10.93
N ASN A 330 -10.18 12.04 9.66
CA ASN A 330 -10.21 13.36 9.02
C ASN A 330 -11.63 13.95 8.94
N LYS A 331 -12.67 13.12 8.79
CA LYS A 331 -14.06 13.58 8.85
C LYS A 331 -14.43 14.06 10.25
N GLU A 332 -14.05 13.32 11.29
CA GLU A 332 -14.31 13.73 12.67
C GLU A 332 -13.57 15.02 13.04
N VAL A 333 -12.32 15.17 12.60
CA VAL A 333 -11.56 16.43 12.75
C VAL A 333 -12.29 17.59 12.08
N LYS A 334 -12.79 17.38 10.86
CA LYS A 334 -13.57 18.39 10.16
C LYS A 334 -14.88 18.73 10.89
N TRP A 335 -15.60 17.72 11.37
CA TRP A 335 -16.81 17.94 12.17
C TRP A 335 -16.52 18.76 13.43
N ARG A 336 -15.43 18.46 14.13
CA ARG A 336 -14.97 19.25 15.28
C ARG A 336 -14.66 20.70 14.89
N GLU A 337 -13.88 20.92 13.84
CA GLU A 337 -13.49 22.27 13.38
C GLU A 337 -14.69 23.12 12.94
N GLU A 338 -15.71 22.49 12.35
CA GLU A 338 -16.94 23.15 11.90
C GLU A 338 -18.00 23.25 13.01
N GLY A 339 -17.74 22.71 14.22
CA GLY A 339 -18.76 22.57 15.27
C GLY A 339 -19.97 21.75 14.82
N TYR A 340 -19.78 20.86 13.84
CA TYR A 340 -20.86 20.12 13.21
C TYR A 340 -21.32 18.95 14.08
N VAL A 341 -22.60 18.98 14.44
CA VAL A 341 -23.32 17.85 15.04
C VAL A 341 -24.13 17.15 13.95
N PRO A 342 -23.88 15.87 13.65
CA PRO A 342 -24.71 15.09 12.73
C PRO A 342 -26.19 15.17 13.08
N ALA A 343 -27.06 15.24 12.07
CA ALA A 343 -28.50 15.43 12.29
C ALA A 343 -29.19 14.18 12.85
N THR A 344 -28.62 13.01 12.57
CA THR A 344 -29.12 11.72 13.06
C THR A 344 -28.00 10.88 13.63
N ILE A 345 -28.35 9.96 14.53
CA ILE A 345 -27.47 8.93 15.07
C ILE A 345 -26.91 8.07 13.92
N GLU A 346 -27.72 7.79 12.89
CA GLU A 346 -27.28 7.04 11.72
C GLU A 346 -26.17 7.76 10.95
N GLU A 347 -26.29 9.08 10.75
CA GLU A 347 -25.24 9.88 10.11
C GLU A 347 -23.94 9.84 10.92
N HIS A 348 -24.04 9.96 12.24
CA HIS A 348 -22.90 9.88 13.15
C HIS A 348 -22.22 8.50 13.08
N LEU A 349 -22.95 7.42 13.35
CA LEU A 349 -22.44 6.04 13.41
C LEU A 349 -21.83 5.58 12.10
N HIS A 350 -22.29 6.11 10.98
CA HIS A 350 -21.71 5.80 9.68
C HIS A 350 -20.22 6.17 9.55
N VAL A 351 -19.78 7.19 10.28
CA VAL A 351 -18.36 7.60 10.36
C VAL A 351 -17.73 7.05 11.63
N SER A 352 -18.36 7.26 12.78
CA SER A 352 -17.75 7.03 14.09
C SER A 352 -17.63 5.54 14.45
N ALA A 353 -18.50 4.67 13.93
CA ALA A 353 -18.29 3.22 14.08
C ALA A 353 -17.04 2.74 13.32
N ARG A 354 -16.61 3.47 12.27
CA ARG A 354 -15.39 3.17 11.52
C ARG A 354 -14.16 3.73 12.22
N SER A 355 -14.23 4.96 12.72
CA SER A 355 -13.12 5.58 13.49
C SER A 355 -12.77 4.78 14.75
N GLY A 356 -13.70 3.99 15.28
CA GLY A 356 -13.44 3.01 16.35
C GLY A 356 -12.54 1.82 15.96
N ALA A 357 -12.16 1.67 14.67
CA ALA A 357 -11.22 0.68 14.13
C ALA A 357 -11.54 -0.81 14.36
N CYS A 358 -12.65 -1.17 15.02
CA CYS A 358 -13.01 -2.56 15.33
C CYS A 358 -13.15 -3.50 14.12
N HIS A 359 -13.54 -2.96 12.96
CA HIS A 359 -13.57 -3.72 11.71
C HIS A 359 -12.17 -4.15 11.25
N LEU A 360 -11.15 -3.30 11.47
CA LEU A 360 -9.75 -3.64 11.22
C LEU A 360 -9.23 -4.61 12.27
N LEU A 361 -9.52 -4.36 13.56
CA LEU A 361 -9.13 -5.25 14.65
C LEU A 361 -9.68 -6.67 14.44
N SER A 362 -10.92 -6.79 13.98
CA SER A 362 -11.53 -8.08 13.61
C SER A 362 -10.73 -8.79 12.52
N CYS A 363 -10.38 -8.10 11.43
CA CYS A 363 -9.55 -8.66 10.36
C CYS A 363 -8.16 -9.06 10.89
N THR A 364 -7.51 -8.22 11.69
CA THR A 364 -6.17 -8.48 12.21
C THR A 364 -6.14 -9.62 13.23
N SER A 365 -7.24 -9.84 13.97
CA SER A 365 -7.36 -10.93 14.95
C SER A 365 -7.21 -12.32 14.32
N PHE A 366 -7.43 -12.44 13.00
CA PHE A 366 -7.32 -13.70 12.26
C PHE A 366 -5.89 -13.98 11.77
N ILE A 367 -4.98 -12.99 11.74
CA ILE A 367 -3.64 -13.13 11.13
C ILE A 367 -2.83 -14.26 11.80
N GLY A 368 -2.93 -14.41 13.12
CA GLY A 368 -2.23 -15.45 13.88
C GLY A 368 -2.87 -16.84 13.83
N MET A 369 -4.03 -17.00 13.19
CA MET A 369 -4.85 -18.21 13.27
C MET A 369 -4.62 -19.22 12.14
N ARG A 370 -3.45 -19.14 11.49
CA ARG A 370 -2.88 -20.11 10.53
C ARG A 370 -3.93 -20.82 9.65
N ASP A 371 -4.16 -22.10 9.90
CA ASP A 371 -4.99 -23.04 9.15
C ASP A 371 -6.51 -22.80 9.33
N ILE A 372 -6.92 -22.26 10.47
CA ILE A 372 -8.33 -21.94 10.75
C ILE A 372 -8.78 -20.72 9.95
N ALA A 373 -7.94 -19.67 9.90
CA ALA A 373 -8.24 -18.46 9.14
C ALA A 373 -7.90 -18.65 7.66
N THR A 374 -8.81 -19.29 6.93
CA THR A 374 -8.71 -19.53 5.48
C THR A 374 -8.84 -18.23 4.67
N GLU A 375 -8.60 -18.29 3.36
CA GLU A 375 -8.86 -17.16 2.46
C GLU A 375 -10.33 -16.72 2.46
N GLU A 376 -11.25 -17.69 2.46
CA GLU A 376 -12.70 -17.44 2.58
C GLU A 376 -13.04 -16.66 3.86
N ALA A 377 -12.41 -17.01 4.98
CA ALA A 377 -12.60 -16.29 6.24
C ALA A 377 -12.14 -14.82 6.15
N PHE A 378 -11.02 -14.56 5.48
CA PHE A 378 -10.52 -13.20 5.28
C PHE A 378 -11.40 -12.38 4.32
N ASP A 379 -11.94 -12.99 3.27
CA ASP A 379 -12.94 -12.33 2.40
C ASP A 379 -14.21 -12.02 3.21
N TRP A 380 -14.73 -13.01 3.94
CA TRP A 380 -15.92 -12.83 4.78
C TRP A 380 -15.78 -11.68 5.77
N VAL A 381 -14.75 -11.69 6.63
CA VAL A 381 -14.54 -10.63 7.64
C VAL A 381 -14.23 -9.28 6.98
N SER A 382 -13.58 -9.31 5.81
CA SER A 382 -13.27 -8.10 5.06
C SER A 382 -14.49 -7.40 4.47
N ASN A 383 -15.58 -8.12 4.22
CA ASN A 383 -16.82 -7.47 3.79
C ASN A 383 -17.60 -6.84 4.95
N VAL A 384 -17.05 -6.84 6.19
CA VAL A 384 -17.66 -6.26 7.41
C VAL A 384 -19.06 -6.86 7.63
N PRO A 385 -19.15 -8.18 7.90
CA PRO A 385 -20.42 -8.88 8.06
C PRO A 385 -21.20 -8.31 9.25
N LYS A 386 -22.50 -8.61 9.33
CA LYS A 386 -23.40 -8.09 10.38
C LYS A 386 -22.81 -8.22 11.79
N LEU A 387 -22.20 -9.36 12.11
CA LEU A 387 -21.51 -9.57 13.39
C LEU A 387 -20.43 -8.52 13.68
N VAL A 388 -19.57 -8.20 12.70
CA VAL A 388 -18.52 -7.18 12.83
C VAL A 388 -19.12 -5.77 12.86
N LYS A 389 -20.18 -5.51 12.08
CA LYS A 389 -20.89 -4.23 12.09
C LYS A 389 -21.50 -3.95 13.47
N ALA A 390 -22.16 -4.95 14.08
CA ALA A 390 -22.73 -4.87 15.41
C ALA A 390 -21.64 -4.62 16.48
N LEU A 391 -20.49 -5.32 16.42
CA LEU A 391 -19.33 -5.02 17.27
C LEU A 391 -18.92 -3.54 17.18
N CYS A 392 -18.78 -2.99 15.96
CA CYS A 392 -18.34 -1.61 15.78
C CYS A 392 -19.32 -0.60 16.38
N ILE A 393 -20.62 -0.86 16.26
CA ILE A 393 -21.69 -0.03 16.85
C ILE A 393 -21.66 -0.15 18.38
N ILE A 394 -21.61 -1.36 18.94
CA ILE A 394 -21.56 -1.59 20.39
C ILE A 394 -20.37 -0.84 21.01
N LEU A 395 -19.17 -0.97 20.41
CA LEU A 395 -17.99 -0.21 20.87
C LEU A 395 -18.28 1.30 20.84
N ARG A 396 -18.70 1.84 19.70
CA ARG A 396 -18.89 3.28 19.53
C ARG A 396 -19.88 3.86 20.54
N LEU A 397 -21.03 3.21 20.70
CA LEU A 397 -22.05 3.65 21.65
C LEU A 397 -21.55 3.57 23.10
N SER A 398 -20.82 2.51 23.46
CA SER A 398 -20.28 2.33 24.81
C SER A 398 -19.19 3.36 25.12
N ASP A 399 -18.30 3.60 24.17
CA ASP A 399 -17.24 4.62 24.26
C ASP A 399 -17.84 6.00 24.49
N ASP A 400 -18.74 6.45 23.60
CA ASP A 400 -19.36 7.77 23.68
C ASP A 400 -20.13 7.98 25.00
N LEU A 401 -20.79 6.94 25.55
CA LEU A 401 -21.47 7.04 26.85
C LEU A 401 -20.50 7.36 27.99
N LYS A 402 -19.30 6.77 27.96
CA LYS A 402 -18.30 6.91 29.04
C LYS A 402 -17.39 8.10 28.84
N SER A 403 -17.07 8.45 27.60
CA SER A 403 -16.18 9.55 27.29
C SER A 403 -16.86 10.92 27.27
N TYR A 404 -18.20 10.97 27.15
CA TYR A 404 -18.97 12.21 26.90
C TYR A 404 -18.60 13.41 27.77
N GLU A 405 -18.63 13.26 29.10
CA GLU A 405 -18.41 14.40 30.00
C GLU A 405 -17.00 14.98 29.85
N ARG A 406 -16.00 14.09 29.73
CA ARG A 406 -14.61 14.47 29.51
C ARG A 406 -14.45 15.16 28.16
N GLU A 407 -15.05 14.60 27.11
CA GLU A 407 -14.95 15.14 25.75
C GLU A 407 -15.64 16.51 25.64
N LYS A 408 -16.77 16.72 26.32
CA LYS A 408 -17.47 18.01 26.40
C LYS A 408 -16.67 19.11 27.09
N MET A 409 -15.74 18.76 27.98
CA MET A 409 -14.83 19.74 28.60
C MET A 409 -13.73 20.22 27.65
N THR A 410 -13.62 19.63 26.46
CA THR A 410 -12.58 19.93 25.47
C THR A 410 -13.19 20.27 24.11
N CYS A 411 -12.39 20.80 23.19
CA CYS A 411 -12.81 20.92 21.79
C CYS A 411 -12.76 19.53 21.13
N HIS A 412 -13.79 18.71 21.36
CA HIS A 412 -13.93 17.37 20.77
C HIS A 412 -15.01 17.34 19.68
N VAL A 413 -15.00 16.30 18.84
CA VAL A 413 -16.07 16.06 17.87
C VAL A 413 -17.37 15.69 18.61
N ALA A 414 -18.51 16.03 18.02
CA ALA A 414 -19.82 15.67 18.54
C ALA A 414 -19.97 14.14 18.70
N SER A 415 -20.50 13.70 19.84
CA SER A 415 -20.70 12.27 20.13
C SER A 415 -22.03 11.75 19.59
N THR A 416 -22.28 10.45 19.76
CA THR A 416 -23.61 9.87 19.50
C THR A 416 -24.67 10.48 20.40
N ILE A 417 -24.33 10.88 21.63
CA ILE A 417 -25.26 11.56 22.56
C ILE A 417 -25.70 12.90 21.96
N ASP A 418 -24.77 13.68 21.41
CA ASP A 418 -25.08 14.97 20.78
C ASP A 418 -26.03 14.80 19.59
N SER A 419 -25.75 13.80 18.75
CA SER A 419 -26.58 13.48 17.59
C SER A 419 -27.96 12.98 18.02
N CYS A 420 -28.06 12.20 19.10
CA CYS A 420 -29.32 11.71 19.67
C CYS A 420 -30.17 12.86 20.25
N MET A 421 -29.56 13.77 21.00
CA MET A 421 -30.23 14.96 21.53
C MET A 421 -30.77 15.83 20.38
N LYS A 422 -29.97 16.01 19.32
CA LYS A 422 -30.37 16.78 18.14
C LYS A 422 -31.49 16.12 17.34
N GLU A 423 -31.41 14.82 17.11
CA GLU A 423 -32.39 14.06 16.32
C GLU A 423 -33.76 14.02 17.02
N HIS A 424 -33.79 13.84 18.34
CA HIS A 424 -35.02 13.61 19.09
C HIS A 424 -35.49 14.81 19.93
N GLY A 425 -34.69 15.88 20.04
CA GLY A 425 -35.02 17.05 20.87
C GLY A 425 -35.12 16.72 22.37
N VAL A 426 -34.28 15.80 22.86
CA VAL A 426 -34.32 15.28 24.24
C VAL A 426 -33.15 15.78 25.09
N THR A 427 -33.25 15.62 26.41
CA THR A 427 -32.14 15.94 27.33
C THR A 427 -31.02 14.90 27.23
N VAL A 428 -29.86 15.20 27.81
CA VAL A 428 -28.70 14.30 27.83
C VAL A 428 -29.01 12.99 28.55
N GLU A 429 -29.79 13.02 29.63
CA GLU A 429 -30.17 11.84 30.40
C GLU A 429 -31.05 10.90 29.56
N VAL A 430 -32.04 11.46 28.87
CA VAL A 430 -32.92 10.69 27.98
C VAL A 430 -32.15 10.16 26.76
N ALA A 431 -31.19 10.93 26.24
CA ALA A 431 -30.30 10.45 25.16
C ALA A 431 -29.42 9.29 25.61
N ARG A 432 -28.90 9.32 26.84
CA ARG A 432 -28.13 8.21 27.42
C ARG A 432 -28.98 6.95 27.56
N GLU A 433 -30.21 7.05 28.04
CA GLU A 433 -31.16 5.93 28.11
C GLU A 433 -31.44 5.34 26.73
N LYS A 434 -31.73 6.19 25.74
CA LYS A 434 -31.91 5.74 24.34
C LYS A 434 -30.70 5.01 23.77
N ILE A 435 -29.49 5.49 24.06
CA ILE A 435 -28.25 4.85 23.60
C ILE A 435 -28.04 3.51 24.31
N HIS A 436 -28.37 3.40 25.61
CA HIS A 436 -28.38 2.12 26.30
C HIS A 436 -29.34 1.12 25.65
N ASP A 437 -30.57 1.53 25.32
CA ASP A 437 -31.52 0.69 24.61
C ASP A 437 -30.98 0.25 23.24
N MET A 438 -30.33 1.15 22.50
CA MET A 438 -29.69 0.82 21.22
C MET A 438 -28.54 -0.19 21.36
N ILE A 439 -27.76 -0.12 22.43
CA ILE A 439 -26.72 -1.12 22.73
C ILE A 439 -27.36 -2.49 22.94
N GLU A 440 -28.45 -2.56 23.72
CA GLU A 440 -29.17 -3.82 23.98
C GLU A 440 -29.79 -4.41 22.71
N GLU A 441 -30.40 -3.58 21.86
CA GLU A 441 -30.90 -4.04 20.55
C GLU A 441 -29.76 -4.53 19.64
N THR A 442 -28.63 -3.81 19.60
CA THR A 442 -27.46 -4.23 18.81
C THR A 442 -26.85 -5.53 19.33
N TRP A 443 -26.91 -5.80 20.64
CA TRP A 443 -26.52 -7.08 21.22
C TRP A 443 -27.43 -8.23 20.79
N LYS A 444 -28.73 -7.99 20.59
CA LYS A 444 -29.64 -9.02 20.05
C LYS A 444 -29.24 -9.41 18.63
N ASP A 445 -28.98 -8.42 17.76
CA ASP A 445 -28.47 -8.66 16.40
C ASP A 445 -27.13 -9.42 16.42
N PHE A 446 -26.23 -9.01 17.33
CA PHE A 446 -24.93 -9.67 17.51
C PHE A 446 -25.09 -11.13 17.95
N ASN A 447 -26.00 -11.38 18.91
CA ASN A 447 -26.28 -12.72 19.43
C ASN A 447 -26.96 -13.61 18.39
N GLU A 448 -27.85 -13.07 17.55
CA GLU A 448 -28.46 -13.80 16.45
C GLU A 448 -27.39 -14.33 15.47
N GLU A 449 -26.46 -13.46 15.06
CA GLU A 449 -25.37 -13.84 14.16
C GLU A 449 -24.36 -14.81 14.82
N TRP A 450 -24.13 -14.66 16.13
CA TRP A 450 -23.26 -15.54 16.91
C TRP A 450 -23.85 -16.94 17.13
N LEU A 451 -25.15 -17.02 17.41
CA LEU A 451 -25.88 -18.27 17.66
C LEU A 451 -26.31 -18.98 16.38
N ASN A 452 -26.18 -18.32 15.22
CA ASN A 452 -26.50 -18.90 13.93
C ASN A 452 -25.63 -20.14 13.62
N ILE A 453 -26.21 -21.33 13.83
CA ILE A 453 -25.57 -22.62 13.55
C ILE A 453 -25.29 -22.85 12.06
N ASN A 454 -25.93 -22.08 11.17
CA ASN A 454 -25.73 -22.15 9.72
C ASN A 454 -24.64 -21.18 9.23
N ASN A 455 -23.94 -20.49 10.13
CA ASN A 455 -22.82 -19.65 9.75
C ASN A 455 -21.70 -20.53 9.17
N ARG A 456 -21.24 -20.19 7.97
CA ARG A 456 -20.23 -20.97 7.24
C ARG A 456 -18.83 -20.86 7.84
N MET A 457 -18.61 -19.87 8.71
CA MET A 457 -17.30 -19.63 9.32
C MET A 457 -17.06 -20.52 10.54
N PRO A 458 -15.84 -21.06 10.70
CA PRO A 458 -15.43 -21.76 11.92
C PRO A 458 -15.77 -21.00 13.20
N LYS A 459 -16.25 -21.71 14.22
CA LYS A 459 -16.72 -21.10 15.47
C LYS A 459 -15.59 -20.36 16.18
N GLU A 460 -14.35 -20.82 16.04
CA GLU A 460 -13.14 -20.23 16.60
C GLU A 460 -12.86 -18.82 16.04
N LEU A 461 -13.20 -18.57 14.78
CA LEU A 461 -13.05 -17.25 14.16
C LEU A 461 -14.12 -16.29 14.66
N LEU A 462 -15.36 -16.77 14.70
CA LEU A 462 -16.47 -16.01 15.27
C LEU A 462 -16.15 -15.67 16.75
N GLU A 463 -15.53 -16.60 17.49
CA GLU A 463 -15.17 -16.46 18.91
C GLU A 463 -14.13 -15.35 19.11
N ARG A 464 -13.27 -15.07 18.12
CA ARG A 464 -12.39 -13.90 18.18
C ARG A 464 -13.17 -12.59 18.13
N ILE A 465 -14.17 -12.50 17.25
CA ILE A 465 -15.04 -11.32 17.17
C ILE A 465 -15.86 -11.19 18.45
N PHE A 466 -16.41 -12.29 18.97
CA PHE A 466 -17.13 -12.35 20.24
C PHE A 466 -16.28 -11.84 21.42
N ASN A 467 -15.06 -12.34 21.57
CA ASN A 467 -14.16 -11.90 22.63
C ASN A 467 -13.67 -10.46 22.43
N LEU A 468 -13.51 -10.01 21.19
CA LEU A 468 -13.21 -8.61 20.91
C LEU A 468 -14.36 -7.72 21.39
N THR A 469 -15.62 -8.07 21.11
CA THR A 469 -16.80 -7.32 21.61
C THR A 469 -16.84 -7.28 23.14
N ARG A 470 -16.63 -8.43 23.79
CA ARG A 470 -16.58 -8.49 25.26
C ARG A 470 -15.46 -7.64 25.84
N THR A 471 -14.31 -7.62 25.19
CA THR A 471 -13.17 -6.79 25.59
C THR A 471 -13.54 -5.31 25.49
N MET A 472 -14.16 -4.88 24.39
CA MET A 472 -14.61 -3.49 24.24
C MET A 472 -15.62 -3.10 25.31
N VAL A 473 -16.63 -3.94 25.57
CA VAL A 473 -17.59 -3.67 26.65
C VAL A 473 -16.91 -3.61 28.02
N PHE A 474 -15.95 -4.50 28.28
CA PHE A 474 -15.18 -4.46 29.54
C PHE A 474 -14.43 -3.13 29.69
N MET A 475 -13.76 -2.67 28.62
CA MET A 475 -12.99 -1.41 28.63
C MET A 475 -13.85 -0.17 28.86
N TYR A 476 -15.13 -0.20 28.48
CA TYR A 476 -16.07 0.92 28.62
C TYR A 476 -17.23 0.63 29.58
N ASN A 477 -17.07 -0.33 30.50
CA ASN A 477 -18.16 -0.75 31.39
C ASN A 477 -18.43 0.31 32.47
N GLN A 478 -17.39 0.72 33.19
CA GLN A 478 -17.50 1.69 34.29
C GLN A 478 -17.12 3.10 33.83
N ASP A 479 -15.97 3.22 33.15
CA ASP A 479 -15.41 4.45 32.58
C ASP A 479 -14.65 4.09 31.30
N ASP A 480 -14.08 5.07 30.59
CA ASP A 480 -13.11 4.85 29.52
C ASP A 480 -11.76 4.38 30.11
N ALA A 481 -11.66 3.07 30.34
CA ALA A 481 -10.46 2.44 30.87
C ALA A 481 -9.32 2.35 29.85
N TYR A 482 -9.59 2.63 28.57
CA TYR A 482 -8.57 2.66 27.53
C TYR A 482 -7.71 3.92 27.68
N THR A 483 -8.35 5.07 27.88
CA THR A 483 -7.69 6.35 28.18
C THR A 483 -7.22 6.41 29.64
N ASN A 484 -8.05 5.94 30.58
CA ASN A 484 -7.79 6.04 32.02
C ASN A 484 -7.54 4.65 32.65
N SER A 485 -6.33 4.12 32.47
CA SER A 485 -5.95 2.77 32.92
C SER A 485 -5.89 2.56 34.44
N VAL A 486 -6.00 3.61 35.25
CA VAL A 486 -5.93 3.52 36.72
C VAL A 486 -7.07 2.67 37.29
N MET A 487 -8.23 2.63 36.64
CA MET A 487 -9.40 1.88 37.14
C MET A 487 -9.45 0.41 36.72
N SER A 488 -8.81 0.01 35.62
CA SER A 488 -8.73 -1.41 35.23
C SER A 488 -7.91 -2.26 36.21
N SER A 489 -7.08 -1.61 37.05
CA SER A 489 -6.32 -2.25 38.13
C SER A 489 -7.13 -2.54 39.42
N ARG A 490 -8.39 -2.08 39.50
CA ARG A 490 -9.22 -2.14 40.72
C ARG A 490 -10.44 -3.06 40.63
N THR A 491 -10.65 -3.73 39.51
CA THR A 491 -11.64 -4.83 39.42
C THR A 491 -11.05 -6.13 39.99
N PRO A 492 -11.81 -6.92 40.76
CA PRO A 492 -11.35 -8.15 41.41
C PRO A 492 -10.77 -9.19 40.45
#